data_AF-W0VCT2-F1
#
_entry.id   AF-W0VCT2-F1
#
_cell.length_a   1.000
_cell.length_b   1.000
_cell.length_c   1.000
_cell.angle_alpha   90.00
_cell.angle_beta   90.00
_cell.angle_gamma   90.00
#
_symmetry.space_group_name_H-M   'P 1'
#
loop_
_entity.id
_entity.type
_entity.pdbx_description
1 polymer ?
#
loop_
_entity_poly.entity_id
_entity_poly.type
_entity_poly.pdbx_seq_one_letter_code
_entity_poly.pdbx_strand_id
1 'polypeptide(L)' 'MHVPGTGAFGKEAVVIDRREQRKRDQALGLVPFAVKLNGDLVLQLQTLAKERGAELNEVVADVLTKGLAA' A
#
# COMPACT_ATOMS: atom_id res chain seq x y z
N MET A 1 -34.10 15.82 19.85
CA MET A 1 -32.75 15.36 20.23
C MET A 1 -32.39 14.19 19.30
N HIS A 2 -31.65 14.46 18.22
CA HIS A 2 -31.16 13.42 17.30
C HIS A 2 -29.72 13.09 17.70
N VAL A 3 -29.45 11.85 18.07
CA VAL A 3 -28.10 11.37 18.39
C VAL A 3 -27.63 10.59 17.16
N PRO A 4 -26.74 11.13 16.31
CA PRO A 4 -26.17 10.38 15.20
C PRO A 4 -25.00 9.57 15.75
N GLY A 5 -25.31 8.41 16.33
CA GLY A 5 -24.35 7.59 17.06
C GLY A 5 -24.48 6.11 16.78
N THR A 6 -24.81 5.70 15.55
CA THR A 6 -24.76 4.29 15.12
C THR A 6 -24.48 4.19 13.62
N GLY A 7 -23.38 4.80 13.16
CA GLY A 7 -22.80 4.43 11.87
C GLY A 7 -22.37 2.97 11.93
N ALA A 8 -22.93 2.14 11.06
CA ALA A 8 -22.71 0.70 11.01
C ALA A 8 -21.23 0.32 10.93
N PHE A 9 -20.64 -0.07 12.06
CA PHE A 9 -19.41 -0.84 12.09
C PHE A 9 -19.76 -2.28 11.69
N GLY A 10 -19.39 -2.67 10.47
CA GLY A 10 -19.70 -4.00 9.93
C GLY A 10 -20.19 -3.99 8.49
N LYS A 11 -19.70 -3.09 7.64
CA LYS A 11 -19.78 -3.33 6.19
C LYS A 11 -18.78 -4.45 5.88
N GLU A 12 -19.29 -5.61 5.50
CA GLU A 12 -18.55 -6.66 4.79
C GLU A 12 -17.93 -6.05 3.52
N ALA A 13 -16.78 -5.39 3.67
CA ALA A 13 -15.79 -5.44 2.62
C ALA A 13 -15.44 -6.93 2.50
N VAL A 14 -15.50 -7.49 1.29
CA VAL A 14 -15.02 -8.84 1.00
C VAL A 14 -13.59 -8.94 1.56
N VAL A 15 -13.48 -9.46 2.78
CA VAL A 15 -12.20 -9.65 3.46
C VAL A 15 -11.60 -10.84 2.76
N ILE A 16 -10.89 -10.58 1.65
CA ILE A 16 -9.94 -11.55 1.12
C ILE A 16 -9.14 -12.00 2.33
N ASP A 17 -9.27 -13.29 2.65
CA ASP A 17 -8.67 -13.85 3.86
C ASP A 17 -7.20 -13.43 3.87
N ARG A 18 -6.79 -12.70 4.92
CA ARG A 18 -5.44 -12.13 5.02
C ARG A 18 -4.37 -13.21 4.84
N ARG A 19 -4.71 -14.48 5.12
CA ARG A 19 -3.88 -15.65 4.85
C ARG A 19 -3.69 -15.90 3.35
N GLU A 20 -4.75 -15.82 2.56
CA GLU A 20 -4.66 -15.97 1.11
C GLU A 20 -3.92 -14.82 0.46
N GLN A 21 -4.13 -13.58 0.95
CA GLN A 21 -3.36 -12.43 0.46
C GLN A 21 -1.87 -12.62 0.74
N ARG A 22 -1.48 -12.99 1.96
CA ARG A 22 -0.09 -13.33 2.29
C ARG A 22 0.46 -14.48 1.46
N LYS A 23 -0.36 -15.49 1.11
CA LYS A 23 0.07 -16.61 0.27
C LYS A 23 0.32 -16.16 -1.17
N ARG A 24 -0.52 -15.25 -1.71
CA ARG A 24 -0.30 -14.62 -3.02
C ARG A 24 0.95 -13.74 -2.99
N ASP A 25 1.11 -12.93 -1.96
CA ASP A 25 2.27 -12.06 -1.78
C ASP A 25 3.58 -12.87 -1.67
N GLN A 26 3.57 -13.96 -0.89
CA GLN A 26 4.71 -14.88 -0.80
C GLN A 26 5.01 -15.56 -2.14
N ALA A 27 3.99 -15.98 -2.89
CA ALA A 27 4.16 -16.54 -4.23
C ALA A 27 4.75 -15.51 -5.21
N LEU A 28 4.48 -14.22 -4.99
CA LEU A 28 5.06 -13.09 -5.72
C LEU A 28 6.42 -12.63 -5.15
N GLY A 29 6.95 -13.29 -4.10
CA GLY A 29 8.20 -12.90 -3.45
C GLY A 29 8.12 -11.60 -2.64
N LEU A 30 6.91 -11.08 -2.40
CA LEU A 30 6.67 -9.85 -1.64
C LEU A 30 6.90 -10.12 -0.14
N VAL A 31 8.03 -9.64 0.36
CA VAL A 31 8.33 -9.63 1.79
C VAL A 31 7.93 -8.28 2.37
N PRO A 32 7.12 -8.23 3.44
CA PRO A 32 6.79 -6.97 4.10
C PRO A 32 8.06 -6.38 4.72
N PHE A 33 8.58 -5.31 4.10
CA PHE A 33 9.80 -4.64 4.53
C PHE A 33 9.47 -3.24 5.05
N ALA A 34 9.39 -3.09 6.37
CA ALA A 34 9.08 -1.82 7.00
C ALA A 34 10.35 -0.96 7.11
N VAL A 35 10.43 0.10 6.31
CA VAL A 35 11.47 1.14 6.41
C VAL A 35 10.84 2.44 6.85
N LYS A 36 11.50 3.13 7.78
CA LYS A 36 11.13 4.50 8.14
C LYS A 36 11.65 5.44 7.06
N LEU A 37 10.74 6.05 6.32
CA LEU A 37 11.02 7.08 5.32
C LEU A 37 10.66 8.46 5.87
N ASN A 38 11.31 9.51 5.36
CA ASN A 38 10.90 10.88 5.62
C ASN A 38 9.48 11.12 5.03
N GLY A 39 8.63 11.85 5.74
CA GLY A 39 7.26 12.17 5.30
C GLY A 39 7.22 12.86 3.93
N ASP A 40 8.18 13.74 3.64
CA ASP A 40 8.26 14.42 2.33
C ASP A 40 8.56 13.44 1.20
N LEU A 41 9.40 12.43 1.47
CA LEU A 41 9.74 11.38 0.50
C LEU A 41 8.53 10.47 0.23
N VAL A 42 7.74 10.17 1.27
CA VAL A 42 6.48 9.43 1.11
C VAL A 42 5.51 10.21 0.22
N LEU A 43 5.39 11.53 0.42
CA LEU A 43 4.53 12.37 -0.40
C LEU A 43 4.99 12.40 -1.86
N GLN A 44 6.30 12.50 -2.10
CA GLN A 44 6.86 12.45 -3.46
C GLN A 44 6.55 11.12 -4.15
N LEU A 45 6.72 9.98 -3.47
CA LEU A 45 6.39 8.66 -4.02
C LEU A 45 4.90 8.53 -4.35
N GLN A 46 4.01 9.06 -3.50
CA GLN A 46 2.58 9.08 -3.75
C GLN A 46 2.21 9.95 -4.95
N THR A 47 2.82 11.14 -5.08
CA THR A 47 2.61 12.01 -6.24
C THR A 47 3.08 11.34 -7.51
N LEU A 48 4.28 10.75 -7.49
CA LEU A 48 4.84 10.01 -8.62
C LEU A 48 3.96 8.83 -9.05
N ALA A 49 3.37 8.12 -8.09
CA ALA A 49 2.43 7.04 -8.37
C ALA A 49 1.15 7.54 -9.05
N LYS A 50 0.59 8.66 -8.57
CA LYS A 50 -0.58 9.30 -9.18
C LYS A 50 -0.30 9.79 -10.59
N GLU A 51 0.85 10.43 -10.82
CA GLU A 51 1.26 10.94 -12.14
C GLU A 51 1.45 9.81 -13.15
N ARG A 52 1.99 8.67 -12.71
CA ARG A 52 2.22 7.49 -13.57
C ARG A 52 0.98 6.61 -13.72
N GLY A 53 -0.07 6.84 -12.93
CA GLY A 53 -1.23 5.94 -12.85
C GLY A 53 -0.86 4.52 -12.41
N ALA A 54 0.21 4.38 -11.64
CA ALA A 54 0.77 3.10 -11.23
C ALA A 54 0.57 2.86 -9.72
N GLU A 55 0.64 1.61 -9.30
CA GLU A 55 0.55 1.25 -7.88
C GLU A 55 1.78 1.74 -7.10
N LEU A 56 1.59 2.13 -5.84
CA LEU A 56 2.68 2.71 -5.02
C LEU A 56 3.84 1.72 -4.86
N ASN A 57 3.52 0.42 -4.70
CA ASN A 57 4.52 -0.63 -4.57
C ASN A 57 5.36 -0.80 -5.85
N GLU A 58 4.74 -0.69 -7.03
CA GLU A 58 5.44 -0.78 -8.32
C GLU A 58 6.39 0.40 -8.50
N VAL A 59 5.93 1.60 -8.15
CA VAL A 59 6.72 2.83 -8.23
C VAL A 59 7.90 2.77 -7.28
N VAL A 60 7.70 2.30 -6.05
CA VAL A 60 8.78 2.11 -5.08
C VAL A 60 9.78 1.07 -5.57
N ALA A 61 9.31 -0.05 -6.13
CA ALA A 61 10.19 -1.08 -6.69
C ALA A 61 11.04 -0.55 -7.85
N ASP A 62 10.44 0.23 -8.77
CA ASP A 62 11.15 0.87 -9.89
C ASP A 62 12.21 1.87 -9.39
N VAL A 63 11.86 2.74 -8.44
CA VAL A 63 12.79 3.72 -7.86
C VAL A 63 13.95 3.02 -7.14
N LEU A 64 13.68 1.99 -6.33
CA LEU A 64 14.72 1.23 -5.64
C LEU A 64 15.62 0.47 -6.61
N THR A 65 15.06 -0.18 -7.63
CA THR A 65 15.83 -0.90 -8.64
C THR A 65 16.77 0.04 -9.41
N LYS A 66 16.26 1.22 -9.80
CA LYS A 66 17.08 2.26 -10.45
C LYS A 66 18.18 2.80 -9.54
N GLY A 67 17.87 3.00 -8.25
CA GLY A 67 18.85 3.47 -7.27
C GLY A 67 19.95 2.46 -6.95
N LEU A 68 19.66 1.15 -7.05
CA LEU A 68 20.63 0.08 -6.83
C LEU A 68 21.48 -0.25 -8.08
N ALA A 69 21.05 0.17 -9.26
CA ALA A 69 21.78 -0.02 -10.52
C ALA A 69 22.79 1.12 -10.82
N ALA A 70 22.86 2.13 -9.96
CA ALA A 70 23.80 3.25 -10.02
C ALA A 70 25.10 2.93 -9.26
#